data_AF-A0A1F4DBW0-F1
#
_entry.id   AF-A0A1F4DBW0-F1
#
_cell.length_a   1.000
_cell.length_b   1.000
_cell.length_c   1.000
_cell.angle_alpha   90.00
_cell.angle_beta   90.00
_cell.angle_gamma   90.00
#
_symmetry.space_group_name_H-M   'P 1'
#
loop_
_entity.id
_entity.type
_entity.pdbx_description
1 polymer ?
#
loop_
_entity_poly.entity_id
_entity_poly.type
_entity_poly.pdbx_seq_one_letter_code
_entity_poly.pdbx_strand_id
1 'polypeptide(L)'
;MTLTTQERGRITARVPQNVQDTLQQAADLLGATLNQFVVQAALNEAQRVIERERVIHLSGNDAAFLLNLLENPPAPNARLRRALQNYKGRRADAEHSTFAWEPRSKPVRQRKRRA
;
A
#
# COMPACT_ATOMS: atom_id res chain seq x y z
N MET A 1 7.76 -33.36 -17.70
CA MET A 1 7.20 -32.00 -17.64
C MET A 1 5.89 -32.06 -16.87
N THR A 2 5.90 -31.66 -15.60
CA THR A 2 4.71 -31.68 -14.75
C THR A 2 3.79 -30.53 -15.15
N LEU A 3 2.62 -30.87 -15.70
CA LEU A 3 1.57 -29.90 -16.02
C LEU A 3 0.98 -29.40 -14.69
N THR A 4 1.38 -28.20 -14.26
CA THR A 4 0.77 -27.51 -13.12
C THR A 4 -0.71 -27.27 -13.43
N THR A 5 -1.59 -28.02 -12.78
CA THR A 5 -3.03 -27.77 -12.81
C THR A 5 -3.27 -26.36 -12.27
N GLN A 6 -3.68 -25.44 -13.14
CA GLN A 6 -4.06 -24.09 -12.73
C GLN A 6 -5.35 -24.18 -11.92
N GLU A 7 -5.24 -23.96 -10.61
CA GLU A 7 -6.37 -23.76 -9.69
C GLU A 7 -7.27 -22.64 -10.24
N ARG A 8 -8.53 -22.97 -10.58
CA ARG A 8 -9.49 -22.01 -11.15
C ARG A 8 -10.41 -21.46 -10.06
N GLY A 9 -10.28 -20.17 -9.76
CA GLY A 9 -11.24 -19.44 -8.92
C GLY A 9 -12.47 -18.98 -9.69
N ARG A 10 -13.64 -18.94 -9.03
CA ARG A 10 -14.90 -18.41 -9.62
C ARG A 10 -15.24 -17.06 -9.01
N ILE A 11 -15.49 -16.07 -9.86
CA ILE A 11 -15.98 -14.74 -9.46
C ILE A 11 -17.49 -14.70 -9.72
N THR A 12 -18.28 -14.40 -8.69
CA THR A 12 -19.74 -14.24 -8.80
C THR A 12 -20.16 -12.87 -8.26
N ALA A 13 -20.84 -12.08 -9.08
CA ALA A 13 -21.38 -10.78 -8.70
C ALA A 13 -22.83 -10.67 -9.17
N ARG A 14 -23.68 -10.02 -8.37
CA ARG A 14 -25.04 -9.65 -8.76
C ARG A 14 -25.04 -8.18 -9.14
N VAL A 15 -25.56 -7.87 -10.31
CA VAL A 15 -25.67 -6.51 -10.84
C VAL A 15 -27.13 -6.21 -11.18
N PRO A 16 -27.59 -4.97 -10.94
CA PRO A 16 -28.87 -4.50 -11.44
C PRO A 16 -28.95 -4.57 -12.97
N GLN A 17 -30.16 -4.69 -13.52
CA GLN A 17 -30.37 -4.86 -14.96
C GLN A 17 -29.78 -3.71 -15.81
N ASN A 18 -29.96 -2.46 -15.38
CA ASN A 18 -29.39 -1.30 -16.08
C ASN A 18 -27.86 -1.35 -16.19
N VAL A 19 -27.18 -1.91 -15.17
CA VAL A 19 -25.73 -2.09 -15.19
C VAL A 19 -25.37 -3.23 -16.14
N GLN A 20 -26.12 -4.33 -16.11
CA GLN A 20 -25.92 -5.46 -17.02
C GLN A 20 -26.06 -5.03 -18.49
N ASP A 21 -27.09 -4.24 -18.82
CA ASP A 21 -27.32 -3.73 -20.18
C ASP A 21 -26.14 -2.89 -20.68
N THR A 22 -25.62 -2.02 -19.80
CA THR A 22 -24.46 -1.17 -20.13
C THR A 22 -23.20 -2.01 -20.36
N LEU A 23 -22.96 -3.02 -19.52
CA LEU A 23 -21.82 -3.93 -19.67
C LEU A 23 -21.95 -4.79 -20.93
N GLN A 24 -23.17 -5.20 -21.28
CA GLN A 24 -23.43 -5.97 -22.50
C GLN A 24 -23.15 -5.13 -23.75
N GLN A 25 -23.64 -3.89 -23.80
CA GLN A 25 -23.34 -2.97 -24.91
C GLN A 25 -21.83 -2.74 -25.08
N ALA A 26 -21.10 -2.55 -23.98
CA ALA A 26 -19.64 -2.39 -24.02
C ALA A 26 -18.93 -3.67 -24.52
N ALA A 27 -19.41 -4.85 -24.10
CA ALA A 27 -18.88 -6.13 -24.54
C ALA A 27 -19.13 -6.35 -26.05
N ASP A 28 -20.33 -6.00 -26.53
CA ASP A 28 -20.72 -6.11 -27.94
C ASP A 28 -19.85 -5.22 -28.84
N LEU A 29 -19.54 -3.99 -28.40
CA LEU A 29 -18.65 -3.07 -29.12
C LEU A 29 -17.22 -3.60 -29.26
N LEU A 30 -16.76 -4.39 -28.29
CA LEU A 30 -15.43 -5.00 -28.30
C LEU A 30 -15.41 -6.38 -28.95
N GLY A 31 -16.57 -6.90 -29.38
CA GLY A 31 -16.70 -8.25 -29.94
C GLY A 31 -16.39 -9.35 -28.92
N ALA A 32 -16.59 -9.08 -27.63
CA ALA A 32 -16.31 -10.01 -26.54
C ALA A 32 -17.60 -10.45 -25.84
N THR A 33 -17.57 -11.62 -25.19
CA THR A 33 -18.69 -12.01 -24.30
C THR A 33 -18.69 -11.16 -23.02
N LEU A 34 -19.86 -10.98 -22.40
CA LEU A 34 -19.99 -10.23 -21.15
C LEU A 34 -19.03 -10.71 -20.06
N ASN A 35 -18.88 -12.04 -19.89
CA ASN A 35 -17.98 -12.62 -18.90
C ASN A 35 -16.51 -12.27 -19.18
N GLN A 36 -16.08 -12.33 -20.45
CA GLN A 36 -14.72 -11.97 -20.85
C GLN A 36 -14.47 -10.47 -20.62
N PHE A 37 -15.43 -9.63 -20.98
CA PHE A 37 -15.35 -8.18 -20.77
C PHE A 37 -15.20 -7.83 -19.29
N VAL A 38 -16.03 -8.42 -18.42
CA VAL A 38 -15.96 -8.15 -16.97
C VAL A 38 -14.62 -8.59 -16.39
N VAL A 39 -14.11 -9.78 -16.77
CA VAL A 39 -12.80 -10.25 -16.30
C VAL A 39 -11.68 -9.32 -16.77
N GLN A 40 -11.70 -8.92 -18.04
CA GLN A 40 -10.68 -8.03 -18.59
C GLN A 40 -10.71 -6.64 -17.95
N ALA A 41 -11.90 -6.06 -17.79
CA ALA A 41 -12.09 -4.76 -17.15
C ALA A 41 -11.63 -4.79 -15.69
N ALA A 42 -12.02 -5.83 -14.94
CA ALA A 42 -11.60 -6.01 -13.56
C ALA A 42 -10.09 -6.18 -13.44
N LEU A 43 -9.45 -6.93 -14.34
CA LEU A 43 -8.00 -7.11 -14.36
C LEU A 43 -7.26 -5.80 -14.63
N ASN A 44 -7.71 -5.04 -15.63
CA ASN A 44 -7.11 -3.75 -15.98
C ASN A 44 -7.20 -2.75 -14.81
N GLU A 45 -8.36 -2.68 -14.16
CA GLU A 45 -8.54 -1.77 -13.03
C GLU A 45 -7.75 -2.24 -11.80
N ALA A 46 -7.69 -3.55 -11.54
CA ALA A 46 -6.85 -4.10 -10.48
C ALA A 46 -5.36 -3.75 -10.69
N GLN A 47 -4.87 -3.87 -11.93
CA GLN A 47 -3.49 -3.48 -12.27
C GLN A 47 -3.24 -2.00 -12.03
N ARG A 48 -4.17 -1.13 -12.46
CA ARG A 48 -4.08 0.33 -12.23
C ARG A 48 -4.05 0.68 -10.74
N VAL A 49 -4.90 0.05 -9.93
CA VAL A 49 -4.92 0.28 -8.48
C VAL A 49 -3.60 -0.18 -7.83
N ILE A 50 -3.10 -1.37 -8.21
CA ILE A 50 -1.83 -1.89 -7.70
C ILE A 50 -0.66 -0.98 -8.09
N GLU A 51 -0.63 -0.52 -9.34
CA GLU A 51 0.41 0.38 -9.83
C GLU A 51 0.37 1.72 -9.10
N ARG A 52 -0.81 2.31 -8.94
CA ARG A 52 -1.00 3.58 -8.21
C ARG A 52 -0.50 3.53 -6.76
N GLU A 53 -0.68 2.41 -6.08
CA GLU A 53 -0.21 2.24 -4.69
C GLU A 53 1.30 1.96 -4.60
N ARG A 54 1.89 1.35 -5.64
CA ARG A 54 3.32 1.00 -5.64
C ARG A 54 4.21 2.10 -6.21
N VAL A 55 3.70 2.92 -7.11
CA VAL A 55 4.48 3.92 -7.84
C VAL A 55 4.32 5.28 -7.19
N ILE A 56 5.42 5.81 -6.66
CA ILE A 56 5.50 7.19 -6.21
C ILE A 56 5.82 8.06 -7.44
N HIS A 57 4.81 8.77 -7.93
CA HIS A 57 5.02 9.79 -8.96
C HIS A 57 5.66 11.03 -8.33
N LEU A 58 6.91 11.30 -8.71
CA LEU A 58 7.63 12.50 -8.29
C LEU A 58 7.57 13.55 -9.39
N SER A 59 7.37 14.82 -9.02
CA SER A 59 7.61 15.92 -9.96
C SER A 59 9.12 16.03 -10.26
N GLY A 60 9.51 16.73 -11.33
CA GLY A 60 10.92 16.92 -11.66
C GLY A 60 11.74 17.55 -10.51
N ASN A 61 11.12 18.48 -9.77
CA ASN A 61 11.74 19.10 -8.61
C ASN A 61 11.89 18.12 -7.43
N ASP A 62 10.87 17.30 -7.18
CA ASP A 62 10.90 16.30 -6.11
C ASP A 62 11.91 15.19 -6.41
N ALA A 63 12.05 14.80 -7.68
CA ALA A 63 13.05 13.85 -8.13
C ALA A 63 14.46 14.38 -7.92
N ALA A 64 14.73 15.65 -8.28
CA ALA A 64 16.01 16.30 -8.03
C ALA A 64 16.32 16.42 -6.53
N PHE A 65 15.31 16.74 -5.72
CA PHE A 65 15.44 16.78 -4.27
C PHE A 65 15.76 15.40 -3.68
N LEU A 66 15.06 14.36 -4.12
CA LEU A 66 15.32 12.99 -3.68
C LEU A 66 16.72 12.52 -4.08
N LEU A 67 17.14 12.78 -5.33
CA LEU A 67 18.49 12.47 -5.81
C LEU A 67 19.56 13.15 -4.95
N ASN A 68 19.39 14.43 -4.64
CA ASN A 68 20.32 15.15 -3.77
C ASN A 68 20.43 14.51 -2.38
N LEU A 69 19.30 14.06 -1.80
CA LEU A 69 19.28 13.36 -0.51
C LEU A 69 19.94 11.97 -0.57
N LEU A 70 19.86 11.27 -1.71
CA LEU A 70 20.50 9.98 -1.91
C LEU A 70 22.02 10.11 -2.09
N GLU A 71 22.46 11.11 -2.85
CA GLU A 71 23.89 11.40 -3.08
C GLU A 71 24.59 11.95 -1.84
N ASN A 72 23.90 12.82 -1.10
CA ASN A 72 24.44 13.49 0.09
C ASN A 72 23.53 13.22 1.29
N PRO A 73 23.59 12.01 1.89
CA PRO A 73 22.73 11.66 3.00
C PRO A 73 23.04 12.56 4.21
N PRO A 74 22.05 13.32 4.73
CA PRO A 74 22.26 14.18 5.89
C PRO A 74 22.43 13.37 7.18
N ALA A 75 23.16 13.94 8.14
CA ALA A 75 23.40 13.29 9.42
C ALA A 75 22.08 13.02 10.18
N PRO A 76 21.96 11.87 10.89
CA PRO A 76 20.73 11.51 11.60
C PRO A 76 20.34 12.53 12.68
N ASN A 77 19.11 13.05 12.58
CA ASN A 77 18.55 13.97 13.56
C ASN A 77 18.49 13.33 14.97
N ALA A 78 18.63 14.14 16.02
CA ALA A 78 18.57 13.69 17.42
C ALA A 78 17.28 12.90 17.74
N ARG A 79 16.16 13.26 17.11
CA ARG A 79 14.90 12.52 17.23
C ARG A 79 14.97 11.11 16.61
N LEU A 80 15.62 10.98 15.45
CA LEU A 80 15.80 9.68 14.78
C LEU A 80 16.72 8.78 15.61
N ARG A 81 17.80 9.34 16.18
CA ARG A 81 18.70 8.61 17.10
C ARG A 81 17.96 8.08 18.33
N ARG A 82 17.12 8.90 18.98
CA ARG A 82 16.28 8.46 20.11
C ARG A 82 15.27 7.38 19.70
N ALA A 83 14.66 7.51 18.52
CA ALA A 83 13.73 6.50 18.01
C ALA A 83 14.43 5.15 17.77
N LEU A 84 15.65 5.17 17.23
CA LEU A 84 16.47 3.97 17.02
C LEU A 84 16.85 3.30 18.34
N GLN A 85 17.23 4.08 19.36
CA GLN A 85 17.52 3.56 20.72
C GLN A 85 16.28 2.88 21.31
N ASN A 86 15.12 3.52 21.23
CA ASN A 86 13.85 2.93 21.69
C ASN A 86 13.49 1.64 20.95
N TYR A 87 13.73 1.59 19.64
CA TYR A 87 13.49 0.39 18.83
C TYR A 87 14.42 -0.77 19.23
N LYS A 88 15.71 -0.49 19.45
CA LYS A 88 16.69 -1.48 19.90
C LYS A 88 16.36 -2.04 21.27
N GLY A 89 15.94 -1.20 22.22
CA GLY A 89 15.45 -1.65 23.53
C GLY A 89 14.31 -2.65 23.40
N ARG A 90 13.27 -2.29 22.62
CA ARG A 90 12.10 -3.17 22.42
C ARG A 90 12.40 -4.47 21.67
N ARG A 91 13.38 -4.49 20.76
CA ARG A 91 13.78 -5.74 20.09
C ARG A 91 14.47 -6.70 21.03
N ALA A 92 15.31 -6.20 21.93
CA ALA A 92 15.97 -7.04 22.94
C ALA A 92 14.94 -7.68 23.91
N ASP A 93 13.86 -6.96 24.23
CA ASP A 93 12.77 -7.47 25.05
C ASP A 93 11.97 -8.62 24.37
N ALA A 94 12.02 -8.72 23.03
CA ALA A 94 11.21 -9.66 22.24
C ALA A 94 11.90 -11.02 21.99
N GLU A 95 13.22 -11.12 22.15
CA GLU A 95 13.96 -12.38 21.93
C GLU A 95 13.73 -13.40 23.06
N HIS A 96 13.24 -12.96 24.23
CA HIS A 96 12.97 -13.83 25.39
C HIS A 96 11.64 -13.56 26.12
N SER A 97 10.73 -12.71 25.61
CA SER A 97 9.43 -12.46 26.28
C SER A 97 8.21 -12.59 25.37
N THR A 98 7.12 -13.08 25.96
CA THR A 98 5.78 -13.12 25.37
C THR A 98 5.36 -11.69 25.05
N PHE A 99 5.13 -11.39 23.77
CA PHE A 99 4.81 -10.07 23.24
C PHE A 99 3.69 -9.37 24.05
N ALA A 100 4.07 -8.53 25.01
CA ALA A 100 3.17 -7.69 25.79
C ALA A 100 3.22 -6.26 25.23
N TRP A 101 2.27 -5.93 24.36
CA TRP A 101 2.17 -4.60 23.77
C TRP A 101 1.64 -3.58 24.80
N GLU A 102 2.48 -2.63 25.19
CA GLU A 102 2.05 -1.43 25.93
C GLU A 102 2.02 -0.18 25.03
N PRO A 103 0.93 0.61 25.06
CA PRO A 103 0.81 1.83 24.27
C PRO A 103 1.82 2.88 24.74
N ARG A 104 2.43 3.59 23.78
CA ARG A 104 3.36 4.70 24.08
C ARG A 104 2.68 5.74 24.97
N SER A 105 3.22 5.97 26.18
CA SER A 105 2.81 7.07 27.04
C SER A 105 3.00 8.40 26.31
N LYS A 106 1.92 9.19 26.20
CA LYS A 106 1.96 10.50 25.53
C LYS A 106 2.94 11.43 26.26
N PRO A 107 3.77 12.22 25.54
CA PRO A 107 4.66 13.16 26.21
C PRO A 107 3.83 14.21 26.96
N VAL A 108 3.97 14.24 28.28
CA VAL A 108 3.35 15.26 29.13
C VAL A 108 4.02 16.59 28.81
N ARG A 109 3.35 17.45 28.04
CA ARG A 109 3.78 18.84 27.84
C ARG A 109 3.64 19.56 29.18
N GLN A 110 4.70 19.58 29.97
CA GLN A 110 4.77 20.48 31.12
C GLN A 110 4.79 21.92 30.58
N ARG A 111 3.63 22.59 30.63
CA ARG A 111 3.54 24.03 30.46
C ARG A 111 4.35 24.65 31.59
N LYS A 112 5.55 25.17 31.28
CA LYS A 112 6.27 26.07 32.18
C LYS A 112 5.33 27.24 32.50
N ARG A 113 4.74 27.23 33.69
CA ARG A 113 4.13 28.42 34.27
C ARG A 113 5.27 29.41 34.51
N ARG A 114 5.28 30.49 33.72
CA ARG A 114 6.15 31.65 33.98
C ARG A 114 5.62 32.31 35.26
N ALA A 115 6.51 32.51 36.23
CA ALA A 115 6.34 33.45 37.33
C ALA A 115 6.77 34.84 36.84
#